data_AF-A0A3S1D9F1-F1
#
_entry.id   AF-A0A3S1D9F1-F1
#
_cell.length_a   1.000
_cell.length_b   1.000
_cell.length_c   1.000
_cell.angle_alpha   90.00
_cell.angle_beta   90.00
_cell.angle_gamma   90.00
#
_symmetry.space_group_name_H-M   'P 1'
#
loop_
_entity.id
_entity.type
_entity.pdbx_description
1 polymer ?
#
loop_
_entity_poly.entity_id
_entity_poly.type
_entity_poly.pdbx_seq_one_letter_code
_entity_poly.pdbx_strand_id
1 'polypeptide(L)'
;MNLNQSIAIIILAAVLAAAVPSSVMGSTSQLTDSLKLSVEKAAAAADAPLKSRITASFSELSSLLAQESALDGTIKNAHYGNEEAVIAVRKQITGIDADKVAQLEKKLQMTKDKYKPMFVLYSSVSGTKSATAEMRLAVQLAREDIKLKEKQLKAAKDEKAKKIKDIRAVLSGIDSVKVQIKSAKSAVDIPKKRYSAEWSDFKQLLKKKDAKRTADCLSVLLSLTRQTVDQKKGIHTLEMKISGIIAKARAQIPAK
;
A
#
# COMPACT_ATOMS: atom_id res chain seq x y z
N MET A 1 26.97 12.97 8.04
CA MET A 1 26.31 12.74 6.75
C MET A 1 27.14 13.47 5.71
N ASN A 2 27.87 12.72 4.88
CA ASN A 2 28.91 13.29 4.04
C ASN A 2 28.27 14.07 2.88
N LEU A 3 28.84 15.22 2.53
CA LEU A 3 28.34 16.14 1.50
C LEU A 3 28.07 15.44 0.15
N ASN A 4 28.82 14.37 -0.14
CA ASN A 4 28.67 13.54 -1.34
C ASN A 4 27.40 12.65 -1.32
N GLN A 5 26.88 12.27 -0.15
CA GLN A 5 25.59 11.57 -0.04
C GLN A 5 24.42 12.52 -0.31
N SER A 6 24.53 13.79 0.08
CA SER A 6 23.50 14.80 -0.18
C SER A 6 23.38 15.14 -1.66
N ILE A 7 24.50 15.19 -2.40
CA ILE A 7 24.52 15.46 -3.84
C ILE A 7 23.94 14.27 -4.63
N ALA A 8 24.23 13.03 -4.23
CA ALA A 8 23.67 11.83 -4.86
C ALA A 8 22.14 11.73 -4.69
N ILE A 9 21.60 12.17 -3.56
CA ILE A 9 20.15 12.16 -3.29
C ILE A 9 19.42 13.24 -4.12
N ILE A 10 20.05 14.41 -4.32
CA ILE A 10 19.46 15.51 -5.11
C ILE A 10 19.42 15.17 -6.60
N ILE A 11 20.46 14.52 -7.14
CA ILE A 11 20.50 14.12 -8.56
C ILE A 11 19.51 12.98 -8.84
N LEU A 12 19.32 12.03 -7.90
CA LEU A 12 18.34 10.95 -8.05
C LEU A 12 16.89 11.46 -7.98
N ALA A 13 16.63 12.51 -7.19
CA ALA A 13 15.32 13.17 -7.12
C ALA A 13 15.01 13.99 -8.40
N ALA A 14 16.02 14.60 -9.02
CA ALA A 14 15.87 15.36 -10.26
C ALA A 14 15.60 14.46 -11.49
N VAL A 15 16.18 13.25 -11.54
CA VAL A 15 15.95 12.30 -12.64
C VAL A 15 14.57 11.64 -12.56
N LEU A 16 13.98 11.48 -11.37
CA LEU A 16 12.59 11.00 -11.24
C LEU A 16 11.54 12.05 -11.63
N ALA A 17 11.87 13.35 -11.59
CA ALA A 17 10.97 14.41 -12.02
C ALA A 17 10.92 14.59 -13.55
N ALA A 18 11.89 14.05 -14.29
CA ALA A 18 11.95 14.14 -15.76
C ALA A 18 11.23 12.98 -16.48
N ALA A 19 10.74 11.98 -15.74
CA ALA A 19 9.94 10.87 -16.27
C ALA A 19 8.44 11.10 -16.03
N VAL A 20 7.91 12.24 -16.47
CA VAL A 20 6.46 12.46 -16.55
C VAL A 20 6.04 12.17 -17.99
N PRO A 21 5.30 11.07 -18.26
CA PRO A 21 4.56 10.97 -19.50
C PRO A 21 3.62 12.17 -19.61
N SER A 22 3.65 12.77 -20.80
CA SER A 22 2.85 13.85 -21.33
C SER A 22 1.43 13.92 -20.77
N SER A 23 1.01 15.13 -20.40
CA SER A 23 -0.38 15.60 -20.34
C SER A 23 -1.44 14.52 -20.10
N VAL A 24 -1.67 14.20 -18.82
CA VAL A 24 -2.95 13.62 -18.40
C VAL A 24 -4.00 14.72 -18.53
N MET A 25 -4.51 14.94 -19.74
CA MET A 25 -5.85 15.50 -19.88
C MET A 25 -6.78 14.53 -19.15
N GLY A 26 -7.54 15.03 -18.17
CA GLY A 26 -8.67 14.28 -17.64
C GLY A 26 -9.59 13.86 -18.79
N SER A 27 -10.04 12.61 -18.77
CA SER A 27 -10.96 12.06 -19.78
C SER A 27 -12.21 12.93 -20.00
N THR A 28 -12.66 13.65 -18.96
CA THR A 28 -13.81 14.56 -19.00
C THR A 28 -13.51 15.94 -19.59
N SER A 29 -12.25 16.41 -19.57
CA SER A 29 -11.90 17.72 -20.16
C SER A 29 -11.91 17.71 -21.69
N GLN A 30 -12.08 16.53 -22.28
CA GLN A 30 -12.19 16.34 -23.72
C GLN A 30 -13.62 16.52 -24.24
N LEU A 31 -14.63 16.46 -23.38
CA LEU A 31 -16.06 16.57 -23.74
C LEU A 31 -16.55 18.01 -23.54
N THR A 32 -16.16 18.90 -24.46
CA THR A 32 -16.65 20.29 -24.44
C THR A 32 -18.03 20.41 -25.08
N ASP A 33 -18.79 21.44 -24.70
CA ASP A 33 -20.08 21.76 -25.34
C ASP A 33 -19.95 21.94 -26.86
N SER A 34 -18.84 22.54 -27.31
CA SER A 34 -18.51 22.70 -28.73
C SER A 34 -18.32 21.37 -29.47
N LEU A 35 -17.77 20.35 -28.79
CA LEU A 35 -17.64 19.01 -29.36
C LEU A 35 -18.99 18.32 -29.43
N LYS A 36 -19.80 18.41 -28.37
CA LYS A 36 -21.16 17.88 -28.35
C LYS A 36 -22.01 18.45 -29.50
N LEU A 37 -21.96 19.76 -29.70
CA LEU A 37 -22.63 20.42 -30.83
C LEU A 37 -22.10 19.95 -32.19
N SER A 38 -20.79 19.67 -32.30
CA SER A 38 -20.21 19.16 -33.55
C SER A 38 -20.67 17.72 -33.84
N VAL A 39 -20.81 16.90 -32.80
CA VAL A 39 -21.37 15.53 -32.90
C VAL A 39 -22.84 15.57 -33.28
N GLU A 40 -23.63 16.44 -32.65
CA GLU A 40 -25.05 16.63 -32.97
C GLU A 40 -25.24 17.09 -34.42
N LYS A 41 -24.40 18.01 -34.90
CA LYS A 41 -24.40 18.45 -36.31
C LYS A 41 -24.01 17.32 -37.27
N ALA A 42 -23.01 16.51 -36.94
CA ALA A 42 -22.63 15.35 -37.75
C ALA A 42 -23.74 14.28 -37.77
N ALA A 43 -24.42 14.07 -36.64
CA ALA A 43 -25.54 13.15 -36.54
C ALA A 43 -26.79 13.67 -37.29
N ALA A 44 -27.03 14.98 -37.30
CA ALA A 44 -28.15 15.58 -38.03
C ALA A 44 -27.99 15.51 -39.57
N ALA A 45 -26.76 15.40 -40.06
CA ALA A 45 -26.45 15.19 -41.48
C ALA A 45 -26.56 13.72 -41.92
N ALA A 46 -26.82 12.81 -40.98
CA ALA A 46 -26.92 11.37 -41.22
C ALA A 46 -28.37 10.90 -41.37
N ASP A 47 -28.55 9.70 -41.91
CA ASP A 47 -29.82 8.99 -41.92
C ASP A 47 -30.26 8.60 -40.49
N ALA A 48 -31.57 8.40 -40.31
CA ALA A 48 -32.18 8.16 -39.00
C ALA A 48 -31.49 7.06 -38.13
N PRO A 49 -31.14 5.86 -38.65
CA PRO A 49 -30.49 4.84 -37.83
C PRO A 49 -29.07 5.23 -37.43
N LEU A 50 -28.33 5.89 -38.33
CA LEU A 50 -26.95 6.29 -38.08
C LEU A 50 -26.88 7.48 -37.10
N LYS A 51 -27.83 8.42 -37.19
CA LYS A 51 -28.04 9.48 -36.19
C LYS A 51 -28.23 8.89 -34.79
N SER A 52 -29.13 7.92 -34.64
CA SER A 52 -29.38 7.26 -33.36
C SER A 52 -28.14 6.55 -32.81
N ARG A 53 -27.38 5.86 -33.67
CA ARG A 53 -26.13 5.19 -33.28
C ARG A 53 -25.07 6.19 -32.79
N ILE A 54 -24.87 7.30 -33.50
CA ILE A 54 -23.88 8.33 -33.12
C ILE A 54 -24.25 8.94 -31.76
N THR A 55 -25.50 9.36 -31.57
CA THR A 55 -25.93 10.00 -30.32
C THR A 55 -25.86 9.04 -29.13
N ALA A 56 -26.30 7.80 -29.30
CA ALA A 56 -26.19 6.77 -28.27
C ALA A 56 -24.73 6.46 -27.91
N SER A 57 -23.87 6.27 -28.92
CA SER A 57 -22.45 5.94 -28.72
C SER A 57 -21.71 7.08 -28.02
N PHE A 58 -22.01 8.34 -28.36
CA PHE A 58 -21.40 9.50 -27.72
C PHE A 58 -21.87 9.69 -26.28
N SER A 59 -23.16 9.45 -26.00
CA SER A 59 -23.71 9.47 -24.64
C SER A 59 -23.07 8.39 -23.77
N GLU A 60 -22.94 7.18 -24.29
CA GLU A 60 -22.28 6.09 -23.58
C GLU A 60 -20.80 6.40 -23.31
N LEU A 61 -20.09 6.91 -24.32
CA LEU A 61 -18.68 7.31 -24.17
C LEU A 61 -18.53 8.33 -23.05
N SER A 62 -19.43 9.32 -22.98
CA SER A 62 -19.44 10.33 -21.92
C SER A 62 -19.61 9.70 -20.53
N SER A 63 -20.53 8.75 -20.38
CA SER A 63 -20.73 8.01 -19.14
C SER A 63 -19.49 7.18 -18.75
N LEU A 64 -18.86 6.50 -19.70
CA LEU A 64 -17.68 5.68 -19.44
C LEU A 64 -16.46 6.53 -19.05
N LEU A 65 -16.27 7.70 -19.67
CA LEU A 65 -15.19 8.63 -19.32
C LEU A 65 -15.38 9.22 -17.91
N ALA A 66 -16.61 9.48 -17.51
CA ALA A 66 -16.94 9.89 -16.14
C ALA A 66 -16.66 8.76 -15.13
N GLN A 67 -17.07 7.54 -15.45
CA GLN A 67 -16.77 6.35 -14.62
C GLN A 67 -15.27 6.11 -14.50
N GLU A 68 -14.52 6.25 -15.60
CA GLU A 68 -13.07 6.14 -15.64
C GLU A 68 -12.41 7.15 -14.67
N SER A 69 -12.87 8.40 -14.68
CA SER A 69 -12.34 9.45 -13.81
C SER A 69 -12.67 9.20 -12.33
N ALA A 70 -13.89 8.74 -12.03
CA ALA A 70 -14.26 8.35 -10.67
C ALA A 70 -13.40 7.18 -10.17
N LEU A 71 -13.15 6.18 -11.02
CA LEU A 71 -12.26 5.06 -10.70
C LEU A 71 -10.84 5.53 -10.41
N ASP A 72 -10.29 6.48 -11.18
CA ASP A 72 -8.97 7.05 -10.89
C ASP A 72 -8.90 7.70 -9.50
N GLY A 73 -9.94 8.43 -9.11
CA GLY A 73 -10.04 9.01 -7.77
C GLY A 73 -10.05 7.92 -6.69
N THR A 74 -10.91 6.92 -6.82
CA THR A 74 -11.01 5.83 -5.83
C THR A 74 -9.73 5.00 -5.72
N ILE A 75 -9.08 4.67 -6.85
CA ILE A 75 -7.81 3.94 -6.87
C ILE A 75 -6.71 4.74 -6.18
N LYS A 76 -6.60 6.04 -6.47
CA LYS A 76 -5.61 6.90 -5.79
C LYS A 76 -5.86 6.96 -4.29
N ASN A 77 -7.10 7.19 -3.87
CA ASN A 77 -7.47 7.26 -2.46
C ASN A 77 -7.17 5.94 -1.74
N ALA A 78 -7.55 4.80 -2.34
CA ALA A 78 -7.24 3.49 -1.80
C ALA A 78 -5.73 3.25 -1.71
N HIS A 79 -4.98 3.60 -2.75
CA HIS A 79 -3.52 3.46 -2.78
C HIS A 79 -2.84 4.23 -1.64
N TYR A 80 -3.14 5.52 -1.50
CA TYR A 80 -2.54 6.35 -0.44
C TYR A 80 -2.97 5.88 0.95
N GLY A 81 -4.26 5.58 1.13
CA GLY A 81 -4.76 5.03 2.39
C GLY A 81 -4.09 3.70 2.77
N ASN A 82 -3.81 2.84 1.78
CA ASN A 82 -3.08 1.59 1.98
C ASN A 82 -1.62 1.84 2.40
N GLU A 83 -0.89 2.74 1.74
CA GLU A 83 0.49 3.07 2.11
C GLU A 83 0.59 3.63 3.54
N GLU A 84 -0.30 4.56 3.91
CA GLU A 84 -0.38 5.10 5.27
C GLU A 84 -0.70 4.01 6.29
N ALA A 85 -1.66 3.13 5.99
CA ALA A 85 -2.06 2.08 6.90
C ALA A 85 -0.95 1.03 7.10
N VAL A 86 -0.18 0.69 6.07
CA VAL A 86 1.00 -0.19 6.19
C VAL A 86 2.04 0.44 7.12
N ILE A 87 2.32 1.74 6.97
CA ILE A 87 3.26 2.47 7.83
C ILE A 87 2.77 2.45 9.28
N ALA A 88 1.48 2.75 9.50
CA ALA A 88 0.87 2.75 10.83
C ALA A 88 0.96 1.36 11.50
N VAL A 89 0.62 0.30 10.77
CA VAL A 89 0.73 -1.09 11.25
C VAL A 89 2.18 -1.42 11.57
N ARG A 90 3.15 -1.11 10.70
CA ARG A 90 4.59 -1.32 10.96
C ARG A 90 5.06 -0.64 12.24
N LYS A 91 4.57 0.58 12.52
CA LYS A 91 4.86 1.31 13.76
C LYS A 91 4.22 0.65 14.98
N GLN A 92 2.99 0.16 14.87
CA GLN A 92 2.31 -0.52 15.99
C GLN A 92 3.01 -1.84 16.36
N ILE A 93 3.50 -2.58 15.37
CA ILE A 93 4.16 -3.87 15.58
C ILE A 93 5.43 -3.75 16.45
N THR A 94 6.18 -2.64 16.36
CA THR A 94 7.38 -2.45 17.21
C THR A 94 7.05 -2.28 18.69
N GLY A 95 5.85 -1.74 18.98
CA GLY A 95 5.34 -1.53 20.33
C GLY A 95 4.75 -2.77 21.00
N ILE A 96 4.53 -3.87 20.27
CA ILE A 96 3.93 -5.10 20.83
C ILE A 96 4.75 -5.57 22.03
N ASP A 97 4.07 -5.82 23.14
CA ASP A 97 4.61 -6.33 24.41
C ASP A 97 5.83 -5.53 24.95
N ALA A 98 6.02 -4.28 24.52
CA ALA A 98 7.16 -3.46 24.95
C ALA A 98 7.14 -3.23 26.47
N ASP A 99 5.97 -2.89 27.01
CA ASP A 99 5.80 -2.63 28.45
C ASP A 99 6.00 -3.89 29.29
N LYS A 100 5.49 -5.05 28.83
CA LYS A 100 5.68 -6.36 29.48
C LYS A 100 7.16 -6.71 29.57
N VAL A 101 7.90 -6.55 28.47
CA VAL A 101 9.34 -6.79 28.44
C VAL A 101 10.07 -5.82 29.37
N ALA A 102 9.78 -4.53 29.32
CA ALA A 102 10.41 -3.52 30.17
C ALA A 102 10.15 -3.79 31.68
N GLN A 103 8.93 -4.20 32.04
CA GLN A 103 8.61 -4.58 33.42
C GLN A 103 9.39 -5.81 33.88
N LEU A 104 9.53 -6.84 33.03
CA LEU A 104 10.32 -8.03 33.35
C LEU A 104 11.81 -7.72 33.46
N GLU A 105 12.34 -6.83 32.62
CA GLU A 105 13.73 -6.34 32.73
C GLU A 105 13.94 -5.62 34.07
N LYS A 106 13.04 -4.71 34.44
CA LYS A 106 13.10 -4.01 35.73
C LYS A 106 13.04 -4.98 36.91
N LYS A 107 12.11 -5.96 36.89
CA LYS A 107 11.98 -6.98 37.94
C LYS A 107 13.25 -7.83 38.06
N LEU A 108 13.86 -8.22 36.93
CA LEU A 108 15.11 -8.96 36.92
C LEU A 108 16.24 -8.14 37.55
N GLN A 109 16.37 -6.86 37.15
CA GLN A 109 17.41 -5.98 37.66
C GLN A 109 17.26 -5.77 39.18
N MET A 110 16.05 -5.43 39.64
CA MET A 110 15.76 -5.30 41.08
C MET A 110 16.08 -6.58 41.87
N THR A 111 15.85 -7.75 41.29
CA THR A 111 16.15 -9.04 41.93
C THR A 111 17.66 -9.26 42.01
N LYS A 112 18.40 -8.95 40.93
CA LYS A 112 19.86 -9.02 40.93
C LYS A 112 20.47 -8.08 41.97
N ASP A 113 19.97 -6.85 42.04
CA ASP A 113 20.44 -5.85 43.00
C ASP A 113 20.13 -6.26 44.44
N LYS A 114 18.94 -6.83 44.70
CA LYS A 114 18.55 -7.35 46.01
C LYS A 114 19.49 -8.45 46.51
N TYR A 115 19.90 -9.39 45.65
CA TYR A 115 20.75 -10.53 46.06
C TYR A 115 22.26 -10.25 45.97
N LYS A 116 22.67 -9.16 45.32
CA LYS A 116 24.08 -8.82 45.13
C LYS A 116 24.89 -8.77 46.43
N PRO A 117 24.43 -8.12 47.53
CA PRO A 117 25.17 -8.10 48.79
C PRO A 117 25.37 -9.51 49.38
N MET A 118 24.35 -10.37 49.28
CA MET A 118 24.40 -11.74 49.76
C MET A 118 25.41 -12.58 48.98
N PHE A 119 25.49 -12.41 47.65
CA PHE A 119 26.50 -13.11 46.84
C PHE A 119 27.92 -12.64 47.14
N VAL A 120 28.11 -11.34 47.40
CA VAL A 120 29.42 -10.80 47.84
C VAL A 120 29.83 -11.42 49.17
N LEU A 121 28.93 -11.42 50.17
CA LEU A 121 29.19 -12.03 51.47
C LEU A 121 29.47 -13.54 51.36
N TYR A 122 28.73 -14.26 50.51
CA TYR A 122 28.99 -15.68 50.29
C TYR A 122 30.36 -15.91 49.64
N SER A 123 30.74 -15.10 48.65
CA SER A 123 32.02 -15.24 47.96
C SER A 123 33.24 -14.99 48.86
N SER A 124 33.10 -14.15 49.89
CA SER A 124 34.21 -13.85 50.82
C SER A 124 34.49 -14.96 51.83
N VAL A 125 33.51 -15.83 52.10
CA VAL A 125 33.66 -16.95 53.05
C VAL A 125 33.58 -18.33 52.40
N SER A 126 33.17 -18.41 51.12
CA SER A 126 33.12 -19.65 50.36
C SER A 126 34.53 -20.26 50.25
N GLY A 127 34.73 -21.47 50.78
CA GLY A 127 36.03 -22.14 50.85
C GLY A 127 36.62 -22.22 52.27
N THR A 128 36.02 -21.53 53.24
CA THR A 128 36.35 -21.67 54.67
C THR A 128 35.31 -22.55 55.39
N LYS A 129 35.65 -23.06 56.58
CA LYS A 129 34.67 -23.74 57.47
C LYS A 129 33.54 -22.81 57.94
N SER A 130 33.64 -21.51 57.70
CA SER A 130 32.71 -20.47 58.15
C SER A 130 31.47 -20.29 57.26
N ALA A 131 31.42 -20.93 56.07
CA ALA A 131 30.23 -20.91 55.22
C ALA A 131 29.19 -21.93 55.71
N THR A 132 28.15 -21.46 56.41
CA THR A 132 27.06 -22.29 56.95
C THR A 132 26.23 -22.95 55.84
N ALA A 133 25.63 -24.11 56.15
CA ALA A 133 24.73 -24.82 55.23
C ALA A 133 23.52 -23.95 54.81
N GLU A 134 23.00 -23.15 55.75
CA GLU A 134 21.90 -22.20 55.53
C GLU A 134 22.27 -21.13 54.49
N MET A 135 23.50 -20.58 54.57
CA MET A 135 23.94 -19.56 53.62
C MET A 135 24.13 -20.14 52.20
N ARG A 136 24.58 -21.39 52.09
CA ARG A 136 24.65 -22.11 50.81
C ARG A 136 23.25 -22.30 50.20
N LEU A 137 22.28 -22.72 51.01
CA LEU A 137 20.90 -22.93 50.57
C LEU A 137 20.24 -21.60 50.14
N ALA A 138 20.41 -20.52 50.91
CA ALA A 138 19.90 -19.20 50.56
C ALA A 138 20.48 -18.69 49.22
N VAL A 139 21.78 -18.90 48.98
CA VAL A 139 22.44 -18.56 47.71
C VAL A 139 21.91 -19.39 46.55
N GLN A 140 21.64 -20.68 46.75
CA GLN A 140 21.03 -21.53 45.73
C GLN A 140 19.63 -21.03 45.36
N LEU A 141 18.77 -20.77 46.35
CA LEU A 141 17.43 -20.23 46.12
C LEU A 141 17.45 -18.88 45.39
N ALA A 142 18.37 -17.98 45.76
CA ALA A 142 18.52 -16.70 45.08
C ALA A 142 18.98 -16.84 43.62
N ARG A 143 19.87 -17.79 43.33
CA ARG A 143 20.29 -18.11 41.95
C ARG A 143 19.15 -18.68 41.14
N GLU A 144 18.34 -19.55 41.73
CA GLU A 144 17.16 -20.12 41.08
C GLU A 144 16.11 -19.04 40.78
N ASP A 145 15.86 -18.12 41.71
CA ASP A 145 14.94 -17.00 41.50
C ASP A 145 15.40 -16.07 40.37
N ILE A 146 16.70 -15.71 40.31
CA ILE A 146 17.25 -14.95 39.17
C ILE A 146 17.06 -15.73 37.87
N LYS A 147 17.41 -17.03 37.85
CA LYS A 147 17.30 -17.89 36.66
C LYS A 147 15.85 -18.01 36.18
N LEU A 148 14.88 -18.07 37.09
CA LEU A 148 13.47 -18.09 36.77
C LEU A 148 13.04 -16.78 36.09
N LYS A 149 13.43 -15.62 36.63
CA LYS A 149 13.13 -14.31 36.04
C LYS A 149 13.83 -14.10 34.68
N GLU A 150 15.05 -14.59 34.50
CA GLU A 150 15.74 -14.60 33.21
C GLU A 150 15.01 -15.45 32.17
N LYS A 151 14.54 -16.64 32.55
CA LYS A 151 13.71 -17.49 31.69
C LYS A 151 12.40 -16.80 31.30
N GLN A 152 11.72 -16.17 32.25
CA GLN A 152 10.48 -15.43 31.98
C GLN A 152 10.71 -14.26 31.02
N LEU A 153 11.78 -13.49 31.21
CA LEU A 153 12.15 -12.39 30.32
C LEU A 153 12.47 -12.90 28.91
N LYS A 154 13.26 -13.98 28.81
CA LYS A 154 13.60 -14.59 27.53
C LYS A 154 12.34 -15.07 26.79
N ALA A 155 11.47 -15.81 27.48
CA ALA A 155 10.22 -16.28 26.91
C ALA A 155 9.34 -15.13 26.40
N ALA A 156 9.23 -14.03 27.15
CA ALA A 156 8.48 -12.85 26.72
C ALA A 156 9.10 -12.16 25.49
N LYS A 157 10.44 -12.08 25.41
CA LYS A 157 11.14 -11.56 24.23
C LYS A 157 10.94 -12.45 22.99
N ASP A 158 11.01 -13.76 23.16
CA ASP A 158 10.82 -14.73 22.08
C ASP A 158 9.36 -14.71 21.58
N GLU A 159 8.39 -14.64 22.49
CA GLU A 159 6.95 -14.49 22.17
C GLU A 159 6.70 -13.19 21.38
N LYS A 160 7.24 -12.06 21.85
CA LYS A 160 7.18 -10.77 21.15
C LYS A 160 7.78 -10.89 19.75
N ALA A 161 8.98 -11.46 19.62
CA ALA A 161 9.66 -11.60 18.33
C ALA A 161 8.86 -12.46 17.35
N LYS A 162 8.25 -13.55 17.85
CA LYS A 162 7.38 -14.42 17.05
C LYS A 162 6.16 -13.66 16.53
N LYS A 163 5.41 -12.96 17.41
CA LYS A 163 4.26 -12.13 16.99
C LYS A 163 4.64 -11.13 15.92
N ILE A 164 5.76 -10.41 16.11
CA ILE A 164 6.26 -9.44 15.14
C ILE A 164 6.56 -10.11 13.79
N LYS A 165 7.20 -11.29 13.81
CA LYS A 165 7.54 -12.04 12.60
C LYS A 165 6.28 -12.49 11.85
N ASP A 166 5.29 -13.00 12.56
CA ASP A 166 4.05 -13.51 11.98
C ASP A 166 3.27 -12.39 11.28
N ILE A 167 3.15 -11.21 11.92
CA ILE A 167 2.47 -10.06 11.33
C ILE A 167 3.24 -9.54 10.10
N ARG A 168 4.57 -9.48 10.16
CA ARG A 168 5.39 -9.10 9.00
C ARG A 168 5.24 -10.07 7.84
N ALA A 169 5.14 -11.37 8.12
CA ALA A 169 4.88 -12.38 7.10
C ALA A 169 3.54 -12.15 6.39
N VAL A 170 2.48 -11.79 7.13
CA VAL A 170 1.19 -11.41 6.52
C VAL A 170 1.35 -10.18 5.62
N LEU A 171 2.03 -9.13 6.10
CA LEU A 171 2.25 -7.91 5.30
C LEU A 171 3.09 -8.15 4.03
N SER A 172 3.98 -9.14 4.02
CA SER A 172 4.77 -9.48 2.83
C SER A 172 3.91 -9.94 1.65
N GLY A 173 2.68 -10.43 1.92
CA GLY A 173 1.71 -10.76 0.86
C GLY A 173 1.36 -9.58 -0.04
N ILE A 174 1.51 -8.34 0.45
CA ILE A 174 1.25 -7.10 -0.31
C ILE A 174 2.17 -6.99 -1.54
N ASP A 175 3.41 -7.48 -1.46
CA ASP A 175 4.39 -7.31 -2.53
C ASP A 175 3.94 -8.00 -3.83
N SER A 176 3.38 -9.21 -3.71
CA SER A 176 2.80 -9.93 -4.85
C SER A 176 1.64 -9.17 -5.50
N VAL A 177 0.80 -8.51 -4.70
CA VAL A 177 -0.34 -7.72 -5.19
C VAL A 177 0.14 -6.43 -5.85
N LYS A 178 1.18 -5.78 -5.32
CA LYS A 178 1.81 -4.60 -5.95
C LYS A 178 2.36 -4.93 -7.34
N VAL A 179 2.94 -6.10 -7.54
CA VAL A 179 3.39 -6.57 -8.87
C VAL A 179 2.21 -6.71 -9.82
N GLN A 180 1.08 -7.29 -9.37
CA GLN A 180 -0.14 -7.39 -10.18
C GLN A 180 -0.71 -6.01 -10.55
N ILE A 181 -0.73 -5.07 -9.60
CA ILE A 181 -1.16 -3.69 -9.85
C ILE A 181 -0.26 -3.02 -10.89
N LYS A 182 1.06 -3.19 -10.79
CA LYS A 182 1.99 -2.64 -11.77
C LYS A 182 1.72 -3.19 -13.17
N SER A 183 1.52 -4.50 -13.29
CA SER A 183 1.17 -5.15 -14.56
C SER A 183 -0.16 -4.63 -15.12
N ALA A 184 -1.20 -4.52 -14.29
CA ALA A 184 -2.49 -3.99 -14.70
C ALA A 184 -2.42 -2.51 -15.12
N LYS A 185 -1.63 -1.69 -14.43
CA LYS A 185 -1.38 -0.29 -14.84
C LYS A 185 -0.72 -0.23 -16.21
N SER A 186 0.29 -1.05 -16.48
CA SER A 186 0.90 -1.13 -17.81
C SER A 186 -0.08 -1.61 -18.89
N ALA A 187 -1.02 -2.49 -18.55
CA ALA A 187 -2.06 -2.94 -19.47
C ALA A 187 -3.07 -1.82 -19.83
N VAL A 188 -3.23 -0.80 -18.99
CA VAL A 188 -4.05 0.40 -19.27
C VAL A 188 -3.36 1.34 -20.27
N ASP A 189 -2.04 1.37 -20.33
CA ASP A 189 -1.31 2.32 -21.18
C ASP A 189 -1.54 2.08 -22.68
N ILE A 190 -1.71 0.81 -23.09
CA ILE A 190 -1.92 0.43 -24.49
C ILE A 190 -3.26 0.98 -25.03
N PRO A 191 -4.43 0.66 -24.45
CA PRO A 191 -5.70 1.21 -24.93
C PRO A 191 -5.75 2.74 -24.79
N LYS A 192 -5.11 3.32 -23.77
CA LYS A 192 -5.05 4.78 -23.60
C LYS A 192 -4.28 5.48 -24.74
N LYS A 193 -3.15 4.93 -25.17
CA LYS A 193 -2.39 5.46 -26.31
C LYS A 193 -3.20 5.37 -27.61
N ARG A 194 -3.85 4.22 -27.85
CA ARG A 194 -4.73 4.04 -29.01
C ARG A 194 -5.91 5.00 -28.97
N TYR A 195 -6.51 5.19 -27.80
CA TYR A 195 -7.61 6.12 -27.60
C TYR A 195 -7.22 7.55 -28.00
N SER A 196 -6.05 8.03 -27.58
CA SER A 196 -5.58 9.37 -27.97
C SER A 196 -5.43 9.56 -29.48
N ALA A 197 -4.96 8.53 -30.20
CA ALA A 197 -4.84 8.56 -31.65
C ALA A 197 -6.23 8.58 -32.33
N GLU A 198 -7.09 7.63 -31.95
CA GLU A 198 -8.48 7.54 -32.44
C GLU A 198 -9.28 8.80 -32.12
N TRP A 199 -9.03 9.45 -30.98
CA TRP A 199 -9.69 10.68 -30.59
C TRP A 199 -9.32 11.86 -31.48
N SER A 200 -8.07 11.92 -31.95
CA SER A 200 -7.65 12.90 -32.95
C SER A 200 -8.37 12.67 -34.27
N ASP A 201 -8.42 11.41 -34.72
CA ASP A 201 -9.08 11.04 -35.98
C ASP A 201 -10.58 11.30 -35.92
N PHE A 202 -11.23 10.99 -34.81
CA PHE A 202 -12.63 11.35 -34.54
C PHE A 202 -12.89 12.84 -34.73
N LYS A 203 -12.06 13.73 -34.14
CA LYS A 203 -12.20 15.18 -34.32
C LYS A 203 -12.03 15.60 -35.78
N GLN A 204 -11.14 14.96 -36.52
CA GLN A 204 -10.96 15.24 -37.95
C GLN A 204 -12.16 14.78 -38.78
N LEU A 205 -12.72 13.61 -38.47
CA LEU A 205 -13.91 13.05 -39.14
C LEU A 205 -15.14 13.92 -38.91
N LEU A 206 -15.31 14.47 -37.69
CA LEU A 206 -16.36 15.44 -37.40
C LEU A 206 -16.25 16.70 -38.26
N LYS A 207 -15.04 17.22 -38.48
CA LYS A 207 -14.82 18.38 -39.37
C LYS A 207 -15.17 18.06 -40.82
N LYS A 208 -14.89 16.84 -41.28
CA LYS A 208 -15.20 16.34 -42.63
C LYS A 208 -16.68 15.98 -42.82
N LYS A 209 -17.48 15.99 -41.74
CA LYS A 209 -18.90 15.60 -41.73
C LYS A 209 -19.17 14.18 -42.25
N ASP A 210 -18.19 13.28 -42.11
CA ASP A 210 -18.32 11.88 -42.53
C ASP A 210 -19.00 11.08 -41.42
N ALA A 211 -20.34 11.03 -41.46
CA ALA A 211 -21.13 10.45 -40.39
C ALA A 211 -20.85 8.95 -40.19
N LYS A 212 -20.69 8.19 -41.28
CA LYS A 212 -20.45 6.74 -41.21
C LYS A 212 -19.12 6.44 -40.52
N ARG A 213 -18.03 7.08 -40.96
CA ARG A 213 -16.71 6.90 -40.33
C ARG A 213 -16.68 7.44 -38.90
N THR A 214 -17.44 8.49 -38.61
CA THR A 214 -17.60 9.00 -37.23
C THR A 214 -18.24 7.94 -36.33
N ALA A 215 -19.28 7.25 -36.79
CA ALA A 215 -19.93 6.19 -36.02
C ALA A 215 -19.00 4.98 -35.78
N ASP A 216 -18.20 4.60 -36.78
CA ASP A 216 -17.23 3.51 -36.65
C ASP A 216 -16.09 3.87 -35.69
N CYS A 217 -15.54 5.09 -35.79
CA CYS A 217 -14.53 5.59 -34.87
C CYS A 217 -15.05 5.69 -33.41
N LEU A 218 -16.30 6.14 -33.21
CA LEU A 218 -16.95 6.12 -31.89
C LEU A 218 -17.06 4.70 -31.32
N SER A 219 -17.32 3.70 -32.16
CA SER A 219 -17.39 2.31 -31.72
C SER A 219 -16.02 1.79 -31.25
N VAL A 220 -14.94 2.19 -31.93
CA VAL A 220 -13.56 1.90 -31.51
C VAL A 220 -13.23 2.58 -30.19
N LEU A 221 -13.54 3.89 -30.06
CA LEU A 221 -13.33 4.65 -28.83
C LEU A 221 -14.05 4.01 -27.64
N LEU A 222 -15.33 3.63 -27.81
CA LEU A 222 -16.10 2.92 -26.78
C LEU A 222 -15.42 1.62 -26.35
N SER A 223 -14.96 0.81 -27.30
CA SER A 223 -14.26 -0.45 -27.00
C SER A 223 -13.00 -0.20 -26.17
N LEU A 224 -12.20 0.81 -26.53
CA LEU A 224 -10.97 1.17 -25.82
C LEU A 224 -11.25 1.72 -24.43
N THR A 225 -12.28 2.55 -24.27
CA THR A 225 -12.68 3.09 -22.96
C THR A 225 -13.24 1.99 -22.06
N ARG A 226 -14.08 1.08 -22.56
CA ARG A 226 -14.56 -0.09 -21.81
C ARG A 226 -13.39 -0.95 -21.31
N GLN A 227 -12.45 -1.27 -22.20
CA GLN A 227 -11.23 -2.00 -21.83
C GLN A 227 -10.45 -1.28 -20.73
N THR A 228 -10.31 0.04 -20.81
CA THR A 228 -9.63 0.86 -19.80
C THR A 228 -10.35 0.82 -18.46
N VAL A 229 -11.68 0.98 -18.47
CA VAL A 229 -12.52 0.93 -17.27
C VAL A 229 -12.42 -0.44 -16.60
N ASP A 230 -12.46 -1.53 -17.35
CA ASP A 230 -12.39 -2.88 -16.77
C ASP A 230 -11.02 -3.18 -16.15
N GLN A 231 -9.93 -2.74 -16.79
CA GLN A 231 -8.60 -2.83 -16.19
C GLN A 231 -8.51 -1.99 -14.90
N LYS A 232 -9.11 -0.79 -14.85
CA LYS A 232 -9.15 0.04 -13.64
C LYS A 232 -9.99 -0.59 -12.52
N LYS A 233 -11.13 -1.22 -12.82
CA LYS A 233 -11.88 -2.01 -11.82
C LYS A 233 -11.02 -3.14 -11.26
N GLY A 234 -10.22 -3.79 -12.10
CA GLY A 234 -9.22 -4.77 -11.70
C GLY A 234 -8.20 -4.19 -10.71
N ILE A 235 -7.62 -3.03 -11.04
CA ILE A 235 -6.68 -2.32 -10.15
C ILE A 235 -7.34 -1.99 -8.81
N HIS A 236 -8.56 -1.44 -8.82
CA HIS A 236 -9.29 -1.14 -7.58
C HIS A 236 -9.51 -2.40 -6.72
N THR A 237 -9.88 -3.52 -7.35
CA THR A 237 -10.03 -4.80 -6.65
C THR A 237 -8.73 -5.27 -6.00
N LEU A 238 -7.60 -5.08 -6.67
CA LEU A 238 -6.28 -5.39 -6.12
C LEU A 238 -5.92 -4.46 -4.94
N GLU A 239 -6.25 -3.17 -5.02
CA GLU A 239 -6.08 -2.25 -3.89
C GLU A 239 -6.93 -2.68 -2.68
N MET A 240 -8.17 -3.12 -2.89
CA MET A 240 -9.01 -3.67 -1.82
C MET A 240 -8.42 -4.95 -1.22
N LYS A 241 -7.74 -5.79 -2.02
CA LYS A 241 -7.02 -6.95 -1.49
C LYS A 241 -5.86 -6.53 -0.57
N ILE A 242 -5.13 -5.46 -0.93
CA ILE A 242 -4.09 -4.88 -0.04
C ILE A 242 -4.73 -4.42 1.27
N SER A 243 -5.85 -3.68 1.21
CA SER A 243 -6.58 -3.26 2.41
C SER A 243 -6.98 -4.46 3.29
N GLY A 244 -7.42 -5.56 2.68
CA GLY A 244 -7.73 -6.81 3.38
C GLY A 244 -6.53 -7.45 4.07
N ILE A 245 -5.35 -7.46 3.42
CA ILE A 245 -4.10 -7.95 4.03
C ILE A 245 -3.71 -7.08 5.23
N ILE A 246 -3.82 -5.76 5.10
CA ILE A 246 -3.53 -4.80 6.17
C ILE A 246 -4.48 -5.03 7.36
N ALA A 247 -5.78 -5.20 7.10
CA ALA A 247 -6.77 -5.47 8.14
C ALA A 247 -6.46 -6.78 8.90
N LYS A 248 -6.08 -7.85 8.18
CA LYS A 248 -5.63 -9.12 8.79
C LYS A 248 -4.40 -8.93 9.66
N ALA A 249 -3.41 -8.18 9.19
CA ALA A 249 -2.21 -7.86 9.97
C ALA A 249 -2.54 -7.05 11.23
N ARG A 250 -3.45 -6.08 11.13
CA ARG A 250 -3.90 -5.26 12.25
C ARG A 250 -4.67 -6.06 13.30
N ALA A 251 -5.49 -7.02 12.89
CA ALA A 251 -6.23 -7.89 13.81
C ALA A 251 -5.34 -8.80 14.68
N GLN A 252 -4.09 -9.03 14.26
CA GLN A 252 -3.10 -9.78 15.04
C GLN A 252 -2.36 -8.92 16.08
N ILE A 253 -2.53 -7.59 16.04
CA ILE A 253 -1.96 -6.69 17.03
C ILE A 253 -2.89 -6.72 18.25
N PRO A 254 -2.41 -7.10 19.45
CA PRO A 254 -3.23 -7.06 20.66
C PRO A 254 -3.78 -5.66 20.89
N ALA A 255 -5.07 -5.56 21.23
CA ALA A 255 -5.63 -4.32 21.73
C ALA A 255 -4.87 -3.90 23.00
N LYS A 256 -4.59 -2.60 23.14
CA LYS A 256 -3.99 -2.04 24.35
C LYS A 256 -4.93 -2.18 25.54
#